data_AF-A0A6C1SZB5-F1
#
_entry.id   AF-A0A6C1SZB5-F1
#
_cell.length_a   1.000
_cell.length_b   1.000
_cell.length_c   1.000
_cell.angle_alpha   90.00
_cell.angle_beta   90.00
_cell.angle_gamma   90.00
#
_symmetry.space_group_name_H-M   'P 1'
#
loop_
_entity.id
_entity.type
_entity.pdbx_description
1 polymer ?
#
loop_
_entity_poly.entity_id
_entity_poly.type
_entity_poly.pdbx_seq_one_letter_code
_entity_poly.pdbx_strand_id
1 'polypeptide(L)'
;MFSLAGVPPLVGFFGKFYVLWAAVQAGLTWLAVAGVIASVIGAFYYLRIVYYMYFGEETDPLDRVAAPVQGTLLVVSAAIMVLGVINLFGVEGLAALAAEALVN
;
A
#
# COMPACT_ATOMS: atom_id res chain seq x y z
N MET A 1 6.35 3.10 0.25
CA MET A 1 5.48 4.14 -0.35
C MET A 1 4.61 3.59 -1.48
N PHE A 2 5.12 2.80 -2.42
CA PHE A 2 4.30 2.27 -3.52
C PHE A 2 3.12 1.38 -3.08
N SER A 3 3.29 0.53 -2.06
CA SER A 3 2.17 -0.30 -1.54
C SER A 3 1.05 0.59 -0.97
N LEU A 4 1.41 1.68 -0.28
CA LEU A 4 0.45 2.68 0.22
C LEU A 4 -0.20 3.49 -0.91
N ALA A 5 0.52 3.76 -2.00
CA ALA A 5 -0.05 4.37 -3.20
C ALA A 5 -1.13 3.48 -3.84
N GLY A 6 -1.01 2.15 -3.68
CA GLY A 6 -1.95 1.18 -4.23
C GLY A 6 -1.63 0.83 -5.68
N VAL A 7 -0.37 0.53 -5.99
CA VAL A 7 0.01 0.04 -7.33
C VAL A 7 -0.42 -1.43 -7.48
N PRO A 8 -1.06 -1.85 -8.59
CA PRO A 8 -1.74 -3.16 -8.73
C PRO A 8 -1.00 -4.47 -8.35
N PRO A 9 0.33 -4.61 -8.43
CA PRO A 9 0.98 -5.82 -7.93
C PRO A 9 1.27 -5.80 -6.42
N LEU A 10 0.93 -4.72 -5.70
CA LEU A 10 1.29 -4.54 -4.30
C LEU A 10 0.11 -4.81 -3.37
N VAL A 11 0.40 -5.37 -2.21
CA VAL A 11 -0.58 -5.74 -1.18
C VAL A 11 -1.58 -4.63 -0.85
N GLY A 12 -1.11 -3.38 -0.73
CA GLY A 12 -1.98 -2.25 -0.39
C GLY A 12 -2.99 -1.86 -1.48
N PHE A 13 -2.83 -2.30 -2.74
CA PHE A 13 -3.85 -2.13 -3.78
C PHE A 13 -5.10 -2.97 -3.47
N PHE A 14 -4.92 -4.26 -3.19
CA PHE A 14 -6.03 -5.19 -2.96
C PHE A 14 -6.85 -4.81 -1.72
N GLY A 15 -6.20 -4.33 -0.66
CA GLY A 15 -6.91 -3.81 0.52
C GLY A 15 -7.86 -2.66 0.18
N LYS A 16 -7.41 -1.67 -0.60
CA LYS A 16 -8.29 -0.59 -1.06
C LYS A 16 -9.35 -1.08 -2.04
N PHE A 17 -8.96 -1.95 -2.98
CA PHE A 17 -9.85 -2.50 -3.99
C PHE A 17 -11.05 -3.22 -3.36
N TYR A 18 -10.83 -4.06 -2.34
CA TYR A 18 -11.92 -4.76 -1.66
C TYR A 18 -12.90 -3.81 -0.96
N VAL A 19 -12.41 -2.75 -0.32
CA VAL A 19 -13.28 -1.75 0.32
C VAL A 19 -14.09 -0.97 -0.73
N LEU A 20 -13.45 -0.56 -1.83
CA LEU A 20 -14.11 0.14 -2.93
C LEU A 20 -15.14 -0.75 -3.64
N TRP A 21 -14.80 -2.02 -3.84
CA TRP A 21 -15.70 -3.02 -4.41
C TRP A 21 -16.92 -3.25 -3.51
N ALA A 22 -16.72 -3.39 -2.20
CA ALA A 22 -17.81 -3.51 -1.23
C ALA A 22 -18.73 -2.27 -1.26
N ALA A 23 -18.18 -1.06 -1.38
CA ALA A 23 -18.97 0.16 -1.53
C ALA A 23 -19.81 0.16 -2.81
N VAL A 24 -19.27 -0.29 -3.94
CA VAL A 24 -20.04 -0.44 -5.20
C VAL A 24 -21.17 -1.44 -5.02
N GLN A 25 -20.90 -2.60 -4.41
CA GLN A 25 -21.92 -3.63 -4.18
C GLN A 25 -23.02 -3.17 -3.21
N ALA A 26 -22.71 -2.27 -2.29
CA ALA A 26 -23.68 -1.64 -1.40
C ALA A 26 -24.48 -0.49 -2.06
N GLY A 27 -24.32 -0.25 -3.38
CA GLY A 27 -24.97 0.86 -4.09
C GLY A 27 -24.37 2.24 -3.79
N LEU A 28 -23.23 2.30 -3.09
CA LEU A 28 -22.54 3.53 -2.68
C LEU A 28 -21.47 3.94 -3.71
N THR A 29 -21.78 3.83 -5.00
CA THR A 29 -20.82 4.06 -6.09
C THR A 29 -20.17 5.45 -6.03
N TRP A 30 -20.91 6.47 -5.60
CA TRP A 30 -20.36 7.82 -5.42
C TRP A 30 -19.22 7.86 -4.39
N LEU A 31 -19.35 7.11 -3.29
CA LEU A 31 -18.28 7.00 -2.28
C LEU A 31 -17.09 6.20 -2.82
N ALA A 32 -17.32 5.18 -3.63
CA ALA A 32 -16.25 4.45 -4.30
C ALA A 32 -15.45 5.39 -5.23
N VAL A 33 -16.13 6.23 -6.02
CA VAL A 33 -15.48 7.24 -6.87
C VAL A 33 -14.67 8.24 -6.04
N ALA A 34 -15.25 8.78 -4.97
CA ALA A 34 -14.54 9.67 -4.05
C ALA A 34 -13.30 9.00 -3.43
N GLY A 35 -13.40 7.72 -3.07
CA GLY A 35 -12.29 6.93 -2.54
C GLY A 35 -11.16 6.71 -3.57
N VAL A 36 -11.50 6.47 -4.84
CA VAL A 36 -10.52 6.40 -5.93
C VAL A 36 -9.79 7.73 -6.09
N ILE A 37 -10.52 8.85 -6.11
CA ILE A 37 -9.93 10.19 -6.20
C ILE A 37 -8.98 10.44 -5.01
N ALA A 38 -9.41 10.13 -3.79
CA ALA A 38 -8.57 10.24 -2.60
C ALA A 38 -7.29 9.39 -2.72
N SER A 39 -7.38 8.19 -3.30
CA SER A 39 -6.22 7.34 -3.55
C SER A 39 -5.27 7.95 -4.58
N VAL A 40 -5.78 8.60 -5.64
CA VAL A 40 -4.96 9.32 -6.64
C VAL A 40 -4.23 10.50 -6.00
N ILE A 41 -4.92 11.28 -5.17
CA ILE A 41 -4.31 12.38 -4.41
C ILE A 41 -3.18 11.85 -3.52
N GLY A 42 -3.42 10.75 -2.79
CA GLY A 42 -2.38 10.11 -1.98
C GLY A 42 -1.18 9.63 -2.81
N ALA A 43 -1.46 9.01 -3.96
CA ALA A 43 -0.42 8.54 -4.88
C ALA A 43 0.47 9.70 -5.37
N PHE A 44 -0.11 10.88 -5.66
CA PHE A 44 0.66 12.07 -6.02
C PHE A 44 1.67 12.46 -4.92
N TYR A 45 1.24 12.51 -3.65
CA TYR A 45 2.15 12.84 -2.55
C TYR A 45 3.27 11.80 -2.38
N TYR A 46 2.97 10.51 -2.54
CA TYR A 46 4.00 9.46 -2.44
C TYR A 46 5.00 9.51 -3.59
N LEU A 47 4.53 9.73 -4.83
CA LEU A 47 5.41 9.85 -6.00
C LEU A 47 6.25 11.12 -5.94
N ARG A 48 5.72 12.21 -5.37
CA ARG A 48 6.47 13.45 -5.16
C ARG A 48 7.70 13.24 -4.26
N ILE A 49 7.59 12.40 -3.23
CA ILE A 49 8.73 12.05 -2.37
C ILE A 49 9.79 11.27 -3.17
N VAL A 50 9.35 10.29 -3.96
CA VAL A 50 10.24 9.52 -4.83
C VAL A 50 10.95 10.44 -5.82
N TYR A 51 10.25 11.42 -6.38
CA TYR A 51 10.82 12.40 -7.29
C TYR A 51 11.98 13.16 -6.64
N TYR A 52 11.78 13.75 -5.46
CA TYR A 52 12.85 14.48 -4.77
C TYR A 52 14.01 13.58 -4.36
N MET A 53 13.76 12.30 -4.06
CA MET A 53 14.82 11.35 -3.68
C MET A 53 15.78 11.02 -4.84
N TYR A 54 15.28 10.98 -6.08
CA TYR A 54 16.10 10.60 -7.26
C TYR A 54 16.49 11.78 -8.16
N PHE A 55 15.70 12.86 -8.16
CA PHE A 55 15.89 14.02 -9.04
C PHE A 55 16.05 15.35 -8.29
N GLY A 56 16.04 15.32 -6.95
CA GLY A 56 16.33 16.49 -6.12
C GLY A 56 17.82 16.84 -6.15
N GLU A 57 18.14 18.11 -5.89
CA GLU A 57 19.51 18.55 -5.70
C GLU A 57 20.05 18.01 -4.37
N GLU A 58 21.28 17.48 -4.38
CA GLU A 58 21.97 17.04 -3.18
C GLU A 58 22.39 18.27 -2.36
N THR A 59 21.76 18.49 -1.22
CA THR A 59 22.10 19.61 -0.32
C THR A 59 23.09 19.22 0.76
N ASP A 60 23.04 17.97 1.26
CA ASP A 60 23.89 17.46 2.33
C ASP A 60 24.40 16.05 2.03
N PRO A 61 25.64 15.71 2.45
CA PRO A 61 26.15 14.35 2.33
C PRO A 61 25.29 13.38 3.16
N LEU A 62 24.96 12.23 2.58
CA LEU A 62 24.20 11.19 3.29
C LEU A 62 24.96 10.71 4.53
N ASP A 63 24.31 10.80 5.69
CA ASP A 63 24.80 10.16 6.91
C ASP A 63 24.93 8.65 6.67
N ARG A 64 26.13 8.12 6.91
CA ARG A 64 26.36 6.68 6.83
C ARG A 64 25.70 5.99 8.01
N VAL A 65 24.42 5.64 7.86
CA VAL A 65 23.76 4.65 8.72
C VAL A 65 24.60 3.36 8.68
N ALA A 66 24.77 2.70 9.83
CA ALA A 66 25.55 1.47 9.92
C ALA A 66 25.07 0.45 8.87
N ALA A 67 25.97 0.10 7.93
CA ALA A 67 25.72 -0.78 6.79
C ALA A 67 24.87 -2.05 7.08
N PRO A 68 25.00 -2.75 8.24
CA PRO A 68 24.17 -3.93 8.49
C PRO A 68 22.68 -3.62 8.73
N VAL A 69 22.33 -2.46 9.28
CA VAL A 69 20.94 -2.11 9.61
C VAL A 69 20.12 -1.87 8.34
N GLN A 70 20.68 -1.11 7.39
CA GLN A 70 20.03 -0.82 6.11
C GLN A 70 19.83 -2.10 5.28
N GLY A 71 20.85 -2.96 5.21
CA GLY A 71 20.74 -4.24 4.49
C GLY A 71 19.67 -5.16 5.08
N THR A 72 19.63 -5.27 6.41
CA THR A 72 18.62 -6.08 7.11
C THR A 72 17.21 -5.55 6.87
N LEU A 73 16.98 -4.24 7.02
CA LEU A 73 15.68 -3.62 6.76
C LEU A 73 15.22 -3.82 5.31
N LEU A 74 16.14 -3.69 4.35
CA LEU A 74 15.83 -3.91 2.94
C LEU A 74 15.42 -5.36 2.67
N VAL A 75 16.17 -6.34 3.19
CA VAL A 75 15.86 -7.76 3.00
C VAL A 75 14.54 -8.13 3.69
N VAL A 76 14.31 -7.69 4.92
CA VAL A 76 13.07 -7.98 5.65
C VAL A 76 11.86 -7.36 4.96
N SER A 77 11.95 -6.09 4.55
CA SER A 77 10.84 -5.43 3.83
C SER A 77 10.57 -6.07 2.47
N ALA A 78 11.60 -6.47 1.73
CA ALA A 78 11.45 -7.22 0.47
C ALA A 78 10.81 -8.59 0.70
N ALA A 79 11.24 -9.33 1.73
CA ALA A 79 10.66 -10.63 2.07
C ALA A 79 9.18 -10.50 2.46
N ILE A 80 8.81 -9.52 3.29
CA ILE A 80 7.42 -9.24 3.65
C ILE A 80 6.60 -8.93 2.40
N MET A 81 7.13 -8.13 1.47
CA MET A 81 6.44 -7.82 0.22
C MET A 81 6.24 -9.06 -0.66
N VAL A 82 7.28 -9.88 -0.85
CA VAL A 82 7.19 -11.10 -1.67
C VAL A 82 6.24 -12.11 -1.04
N LEU A 83 6.39 -12.38 0.25
CA LEU A 83 5.47 -13.26 0.99
C LEU A 83 4.05 -12.71 0.95
N GLY A 84 3.88 -11.40 1.14
CA GLY A 84 2.58 -10.73 1.10
C GLY A 84 1.92 -10.83 -0.27
N VAL A 85 2.66 -10.67 -1.37
CA VAL A 85 2.13 -10.78 -2.74
C VAL A 85 1.81 -12.24 -3.10
N ILE A 86 2.66 -13.19 -2.71
CA ILE A 86 2.45 -14.62 -2.99
C ILE A 86 1.30 -15.20 -2.14
N ASN A 87 1.21 -14.81 -0.86
CA ASN A 87 0.21 -15.34 0.08
C ASN A 87 -1.07 -14.51 0.16
N LEU A 88 -1.20 -13.41 -0.61
CA LEU A 88 -2.32 -12.46 -0.48
C LEU A 88 -3.70 -13.10 -0.62
N PHE A 89 -3.78 -14.27 -1.26
CA PHE A 89 -4.99 -15.03 -1.54
C PHE A 89 -5.41 -16.00 -0.40
N GLY A 90 -4.69 -16.04 0.73
CA GLY A 90 -5.00 -16.94 1.86
C GLY A 90 -5.73 -16.29 3.05
N VAL A 91 -5.72 -14.96 3.14
CA VAL A 91 -6.33 -14.21 4.27
C VAL A 91 -7.78 -13.83 4.05
N GLU A 92 -8.31 -14.00 2.84
CA GLU A 92 -9.66 -13.62 2.45
C GLU A 92 -10.72 -14.33 3.30
N GLY A 93 -10.54 -15.62 3.58
CA GLY A 93 -11.42 -16.38 4.46
C GLY A 93 -11.43 -15.86 5.90
N LEU A 94 -10.25 -15.56 6.46
CA LEU A 94 -10.14 -14.98 7.81
C LEU A 94 -10.72 -13.56 7.87
N ALA A 95 -10.51 -12.76 6.83
CA ALA A 95 -11.06 -11.41 6.71
C ALA A 95 -12.59 -11.44 6.57
N ALA A 96 -13.15 -12.40 5.83
CA ALA A 96 -14.59 -12.59 5.71
C ALA A 96 -15.23 -12.97 7.05
N LEU A 97 -14.65 -13.94 7.77
CA LEU A 97 -15.11 -14.33 9.11
C LEU A 97 -15.08 -13.14 10.08
N ALA A 98 -14.00 -12.35 10.06
CA ALA A 98 -13.90 -11.14 10.88
C ALA A 98 -14.95 -10.08 10.49
N ALA A 99 -15.25 -9.93 9.20
CA ALA A 99 -16.27 -8.99 8.71
C ALA A 99 -17.68 -9.43 9.13
N GLU A 100 -18.03 -10.72 9.01
CA GLU A 100 -19.32 -11.26 9.46
C GLU A 100 -19.51 -11.10 10.97
N ALA A 101 -18.46 -11.29 11.77
CA ALA A 101 -18.51 -11.09 13.21
C ALA A 101 -18.77 -9.64 13.63
N LEU A 102 -18.53 -8.64 12.76
CA LEU A 102 -18.78 -7.23 13.03
C LEU A 102 -20.20 -6.78 12.65
N VAL A 103 -20.91 -7.57 11.86
CA VAL A 103 -22.27 -7.25 11.36
C VAL A 103 -23.36 -8.01 12.12
N ASN A 104 -22.98 -9.03 12.90
CA ASN A 104 -23.83 -9.73 13.88
C ASN A 104 -23.73 -9.08 15.27
#